data_AF-A0A9W9S4M1-F1
#
_entry.id   AF-A0A9W9S4M1-F1
#
_cell.length_a   1.000
_cell.length_b   1.000
_cell.length_c   1.000
_cell.angle_alpha   90.00
_cell.angle_beta   90.00
_cell.angle_gamma   90.00
#
_symmetry.space_group_name_H-M   'P 1'
#
loop_
_entity.id
_entity.type
_entity.pdbx_description
1 polymer ?
#
loop_
_entity_poly.entity_id
_entity_poly.type
_entity_poly.pdbx_seq_one_letter_code
_entity_poly.pdbx_strand_id
1 'polypeptide(L)'
;MVRAGFSYAAKRRTRVFFRCIYVIVTFSESSLWISSQACDATGDSGLDAPLWFQVGKGAGIYTPDSKYVRGGFRYLTVVSNTSATIPLNSLHVKFTAAPNQDLRAYKGWFHSNDELLNQIWYAGAYTNQLCTIDPTHGFTTSDAISNSGLNYWYSNATIANGTSTVTDGAKRDRAVWPGDMSISVESVAVSTSDLYSIKMGLEALFVLQSSDGQLPWGGKPFNYDISYTYHLHTLIGVSFLYRFSGNKVWLSNYWSQYSKGIQWALKSVDSTGLANVASNNSLDWLRGGMGGHNIEANAILYFVLGEAQNLAQELHRSSDYEHWASVASGLKSAANKLLWDDQAGLYRDNQTTALHPQDGNAWAVKANLTLTDDQNRAISQALKARWGRYGAPAPEAGATLSIHQWF
;
A
#
# COMPACT_ATOMS: atom_id res chain seq x y z
N MET A 1 20.29 68.80 -35.59
CA MET A 1 21.12 69.87 -34.98
C MET A 1 20.51 70.14 -33.61
N VAL A 2 21.13 70.00 -32.45
CA VAL A 2 22.52 70.21 -32.02
C VAL A 2 22.83 69.22 -30.87
N ARG A 3 24.06 68.70 -30.85
CA ARG A 3 24.65 67.93 -29.75
C ARG A 3 24.94 68.84 -28.55
N ALA A 4 24.73 68.35 -27.34
CA ALA A 4 25.60 68.67 -26.21
C ALA A 4 25.63 67.48 -25.26
N GLY A 5 26.81 66.88 -25.10
CA GLY A 5 27.04 65.78 -24.18
C GLY A 5 27.52 66.29 -22.83
N PHE A 6 27.27 65.49 -21.78
CA PHE A 6 28.10 65.47 -20.60
C PHE A 6 28.34 64.02 -20.19
N SER A 7 29.61 63.64 -20.23
CA SER A 7 30.17 62.39 -19.74
C SER A 7 30.25 62.45 -18.22
N TYR A 8 29.67 61.47 -17.53
CA TYR A 8 30.07 61.10 -16.16
C TYR A 8 30.54 59.65 -16.16
N ALA A 9 31.87 59.49 -16.12
CA ALA A 9 32.53 58.22 -15.93
C ALA A 9 32.36 57.76 -14.47
N ALA A 10 31.29 57.04 -14.19
CA ALA A 10 31.19 56.24 -12.97
C ALA A 10 31.80 54.85 -13.26
N LYS A 11 32.99 54.58 -12.69
CA LYS A 11 33.53 53.23 -12.57
C LYS A 11 32.50 52.37 -11.83
N ARG A 12 31.61 51.69 -12.58
CA ARG A 12 30.84 50.56 -12.06
C ARG A 12 31.86 49.47 -11.74
N ARG A 13 32.25 49.37 -10.47
CA ARG A 13 32.71 48.10 -9.91
C ARG A 13 31.59 47.11 -10.17
N THR A 14 31.74 46.31 -11.23
CA THR A 14 31.03 45.05 -11.40
C THR A 14 31.36 44.23 -10.17
N ARG A 15 30.48 44.28 -9.16
CA ARG A 15 30.36 43.17 -8.22
C ARG A 15 29.99 41.98 -9.09
N VAL A 16 30.98 41.17 -9.44
CA VAL A 16 30.75 39.81 -9.92
C VAL A 16 30.03 39.12 -8.78
N PHE A 17 28.70 39.12 -8.81
CA PHE A 17 27.96 38.10 -8.10
C PHE A 17 28.45 36.80 -8.72
N PHE A 18 29.30 36.07 -8.00
CA PHE A 18 29.53 34.68 -8.35
C PHE A 18 28.16 34.02 -8.32
N ARG A 19 27.59 33.75 -9.50
CA ARG A 19 26.40 32.91 -9.59
C ARG A 19 26.78 31.60 -8.92
N CYS A 20 26.06 31.23 -7.86
CA CYS A 20 26.24 29.94 -7.23
C CYS A 20 26.05 28.85 -8.29
N ILE A 21 27.06 28.00 -8.42
CA ILE A 21 27.01 26.85 -9.33
C ILE A 21 26.32 25.72 -8.58
N TYR A 22 25.32 25.11 -9.21
CA TYR A 22 24.57 24.00 -8.66
C TYR A 22 24.63 22.80 -9.61
N VAL A 23 24.73 21.63 -9.01
CA VAL A 23 24.29 20.37 -9.61
C VAL A 23 22.92 20.05 -9.01
N ILE A 24 21.98 19.73 -9.88
CA ILE A 24 20.59 19.49 -9.56
C ILE A 24 20.28 18.03 -9.88
N VAL A 25 19.51 17.37 -9.01
CA VAL A 25 19.10 15.98 -9.21
C VAL A 25 17.58 15.87 -9.15
N THR A 26 17.00 15.19 -10.13
CA THR A 26 15.58 14.79 -10.17
C THR A 26 15.45 13.28 -10.28
N PHE A 27 14.29 12.76 -9.87
CA PHE A 27 13.99 11.32 -9.82
C PHE A 27 12.67 11.02 -10.52
N SER A 28 12.57 9.85 -11.16
CA SER A 28 11.30 9.26 -11.58
C SER A 28 11.31 7.73 -11.56
N GLU A 29 10.15 7.11 -11.32
CA GLU A 29 9.98 5.66 -11.48
C GLU A 29 9.78 5.27 -12.95
N SER A 30 9.11 6.12 -13.74
CA SER A 30 8.80 5.89 -15.15
C SER A 30 9.56 6.85 -16.06
N SER A 31 9.91 6.39 -17.26
CA SER A 31 10.55 7.20 -18.29
C SER A 31 9.65 8.34 -18.78
N LEU A 32 8.34 8.22 -18.63
CA LEU A 32 7.37 9.25 -19.02
C LEU A 32 7.51 10.53 -18.20
N TRP A 33 8.08 10.44 -16.99
CA TRP A 33 8.19 11.56 -16.05
C TRP A 33 9.63 12.04 -15.85
N ILE A 34 10.57 11.62 -16.72
CA ILE A 34 11.93 12.14 -16.70
C ILE A 34 11.88 13.63 -16.99
N SER A 35 12.42 14.44 -16.07
CA SER A 35 12.42 15.89 -16.18
C SER A 35 13.72 16.47 -15.63
N SER A 36 14.24 17.50 -16.29
CA SER A 36 15.39 18.28 -15.80
C SER A 36 14.98 19.37 -14.79
N GLN A 37 13.69 19.51 -14.50
CA GLN A 37 13.14 20.63 -13.73
C GLN A 37 12.55 20.19 -12.39
N ALA A 38 11.98 18.99 -12.31
CA ALA A 38 11.29 18.49 -11.13
C ALA A 38 11.30 16.95 -11.08
N CYS A 39 11.02 16.37 -9.92
CA CYS A 39 10.81 14.93 -9.78
C CYS A 39 9.34 14.58 -10.05
N ASP A 40 9.05 13.32 -10.38
CA ASP A 40 7.67 12.82 -10.35
C ASP A 40 7.07 13.00 -8.95
N ALA A 41 5.75 13.12 -8.83
CA ALA A 41 5.16 13.50 -7.55
C ALA A 41 5.18 12.36 -6.52
N THR A 42 5.37 12.72 -5.26
CA THR A 42 4.99 11.91 -4.09
C THR A 42 3.69 12.40 -3.45
N GLY A 43 2.96 13.32 -4.08
CA GLY A 43 1.60 13.70 -3.69
C GLY A 43 0.59 13.32 -4.78
N ASP A 44 -0.71 13.48 -4.49
CA ASP A 44 -1.78 13.19 -5.46
C ASP A 44 -1.79 14.14 -6.66
N SER A 45 -1.13 15.30 -6.55
CA SER A 45 -0.98 16.24 -7.65
C SER A 45 0.33 17.01 -7.58
N GLY A 46 0.70 17.64 -8.70
CA GLY A 46 1.89 18.48 -8.82
C GLY A 46 3.14 17.72 -9.24
N LEU A 47 4.29 18.33 -8.96
CA LEU A 47 5.63 17.76 -9.20
C LEU A 47 6.51 18.10 -8.00
N ASP A 48 7.44 17.22 -7.68
CA ASP A 48 8.28 17.35 -6.49
C ASP A 48 9.53 18.18 -6.76
N ALA A 49 9.97 18.93 -5.76
CA ALA A 49 11.17 19.74 -5.84
C ALA A 49 12.42 18.89 -6.10
N PRO A 50 13.36 19.33 -6.97
CA PRO A 50 14.64 18.68 -7.12
C PRO A 50 15.55 18.90 -5.92
N LEU A 51 16.60 18.08 -5.82
CA LEU A 51 17.68 18.30 -4.86
C LEU A 51 18.76 19.18 -5.47
N TRP A 52 19.21 20.20 -4.72
CA TRP A 52 20.19 21.18 -5.17
C TRP A 52 21.49 21.04 -4.36
N PHE A 53 22.60 20.81 -5.07
CA PHE A 53 23.94 20.71 -4.47
C PHE A 53 24.79 21.89 -4.94
N GLN A 54 25.18 22.76 -4.01
CA GLN A 54 26.06 23.89 -4.32
C GLN A 54 27.50 23.41 -4.52
N VAL A 55 28.03 23.58 -5.73
CA VAL A 55 29.39 23.17 -6.11
C VAL A 55 30.28 24.38 -6.43
N GLY A 56 31.51 24.14 -6.87
CA GLY A 56 32.43 25.19 -7.33
C GLY A 56 33.39 25.73 -6.26
N LYS A 57 33.47 25.07 -5.11
CA LYS A 57 34.46 25.38 -4.04
C LYS A 57 35.68 24.42 -4.04
N GLY A 58 35.83 23.60 -5.08
CA GLY A 58 36.81 22.53 -5.18
C GLY A 58 36.15 21.15 -5.31
N ALA A 59 36.97 20.10 -5.32
CA ALA A 59 36.49 18.71 -5.30
C ALA A 59 35.77 18.40 -3.97
N GLY A 60 34.71 17.62 -4.02
CA GLY A 60 33.93 17.28 -2.83
C GLY A 60 32.95 16.14 -3.08
N ILE A 61 32.46 15.57 -1.98
CA ILE A 61 31.40 14.55 -1.97
C ILE A 61 30.12 15.25 -1.49
N TYR A 62 29.04 15.07 -2.24
CA TYR A 62 27.75 15.70 -1.98
C TYR A 62 26.71 14.62 -1.70
N THR A 63 26.16 14.63 -0.49
CA THR A 63 25.14 13.68 -0.04
C THR A 63 23.97 14.48 0.53
N PRO A 64 22.71 14.22 0.14
CA PRO A 64 21.58 14.88 0.75
C PRO A 64 21.38 14.40 2.20
N ASP A 65 20.65 15.20 2.98
CA ASP A 65 20.20 14.81 4.32
C ASP A 65 19.35 13.52 4.28
N SER A 66 19.36 12.72 5.35
CA SER A 66 18.69 11.40 5.38
C SER A 66 17.18 11.49 5.19
N LYS A 67 16.55 12.61 5.56
CA LYS A 67 15.13 12.87 5.27
C LYS A 67 14.79 12.94 3.78
N TYR A 68 15.77 13.11 2.88
CA TYR A 68 15.55 13.12 1.43
C TYR A 68 15.79 11.74 0.80
N VAL A 69 15.57 10.66 1.55
CA VAL A 69 15.46 9.31 0.97
C VAL A 69 14.29 9.30 0.01
N ARG A 70 14.59 9.25 -1.29
CA ARG A 70 13.56 9.25 -2.35
C ARG A 70 12.66 8.02 -2.30
N GLY A 71 13.21 6.90 -1.83
CA GLY A 71 12.54 5.61 -1.94
C GLY A 71 12.64 5.06 -3.37
N GLY A 72 11.51 4.71 -3.98
CA GLY A 72 11.44 4.15 -5.32
C GLY A 72 11.79 5.16 -6.41
N PHE A 73 12.77 4.83 -7.25
CA PHE A 73 13.04 5.48 -8.54
C PHE A 73 13.82 4.54 -9.46
N ARG A 74 13.69 4.74 -10.77
CA ARG A 74 14.47 4.03 -11.79
C ARG A 74 15.38 4.98 -12.57
N TYR A 75 14.92 6.21 -12.78
CA TYR A 75 15.63 7.24 -13.51
C TYR A 75 16.08 8.34 -12.56
N LEU A 76 17.34 8.74 -12.69
CA LEU A 76 17.96 9.85 -11.98
C LEU A 76 18.54 10.79 -13.04
N THR A 77 18.07 12.04 -13.07
CA THR A 77 18.58 13.05 -14.01
C THR A 77 19.51 14.00 -13.28
N VAL A 78 20.70 14.22 -13.83
CA VAL A 78 21.68 15.17 -13.31
C VAL A 78 21.72 16.39 -14.23
N VAL A 79 21.53 17.57 -13.65
CA VAL A 79 21.45 18.84 -14.39
C VAL A 79 22.43 19.83 -13.77
N SER A 80 23.04 20.68 -14.60
CA SER A 80 23.84 21.81 -14.14
C SER A 80 23.18 23.13 -14.49
N ASN A 81 23.28 24.11 -13.60
CA ASN A 81 22.79 25.47 -13.87
C ASN A 81 23.85 26.38 -14.53
N THR A 82 24.99 25.84 -14.94
CA THR A 82 26.09 26.58 -15.57
C THR A 82 26.50 25.95 -16.90
N SER A 83 27.12 26.75 -17.76
CA SER A 83 27.79 26.27 -18.97
C SER A 83 29.22 25.80 -18.73
N ALA A 84 29.74 25.99 -17.51
CA ALA A 84 31.08 25.51 -17.14
C ALA A 84 31.08 23.97 -17.03
N THR A 85 32.19 23.35 -17.42
CA THR A 85 32.38 21.91 -17.25
C THR A 85 32.54 21.57 -15.77
N ILE A 86 31.68 20.70 -15.26
CA ILE A 86 31.77 20.12 -13.91
C ILE A 86 32.16 18.65 -14.07
N PRO A 87 33.39 18.25 -13.75
CA PRO A 87 33.77 16.83 -13.74
C PRO A 87 32.98 16.06 -12.69
N LEU A 88 32.24 15.03 -13.12
CA LEU A 88 31.56 14.08 -12.23
C LEU A 88 32.35 12.78 -12.23
N ASN A 89 33.12 12.56 -11.16
CA ASN A 89 33.99 11.38 -11.06
C ASN A 89 33.22 10.09 -10.78
N SER A 90 32.20 10.17 -9.92
CA SER A 90 31.33 9.04 -9.62
C SER A 90 29.95 9.49 -9.15
N LEU A 91 28.97 8.63 -9.36
CA LEU A 91 27.60 8.76 -8.85
C LEU A 91 27.20 7.43 -8.24
N HIS A 92 26.75 7.46 -6.99
CA HIS A 92 26.37 6.26 -6.24
C HIS A 92 24.97 6.43 -5.67
N VAL A 93 24.19 5.35 -5.72
CA VAL A 93 22.90 5.25 -5.02
C VAL A 93 23.12 4.37 -3.79
N LYS A 94 22.80 4.91 -2.61
CA LYS A 94 22.73 4.10 -1.39
C LYS A 94 21.38 3.35 -1.39
N PHE A 95 21.42 2.04 -1.60
CA PHE A 95 20.23 1.20 -1.52
C PHE A 95 19.82 1.03 -0.05
N THR A 96 18.63 1.50 0.32
CA THR A 96 18.14 1.52 1.72
C THR A 96 16.94 0.60 1.97
N ALA A 97 16.43 -0.06 0.94
CA ALA A 97 15.30 -0.97 1.13
C ALA A 97 15.75 -2.25 1.85
N ALA A 98 14.81 -2.87 2.57
CA ALA A 98 14.99 -4.07 3.35
C ALA A 98 16.24 -4.08 4.26
N PRO A 99 16.33 -3.13 5.23
CA PRO A 99 17.56 -2.89 6.00
C PRO A 99 18.04 -4.10 6.82
N ASN A 100 17.15 -5.05 7.12
CA ASN A 100 17.46 -6.26 7.88
C ASN A 100 17.74 -7.50 7.00
N GLN A 101 17.62 -7.40 5.68
CA GLN A 101 17.75 -8.55 4.77
C GLN A 101 19.13 -8.62 4.12
N ASP A 102 19.57 -9.83 3.79
CA ASP A 102 20.58 -10.01 2.75
C ASP A 102 19.88 -9.91 1.39
N LEU A 103 20.14 -8.81 0.69
CA LEU A 103 19.41 -8.43 -0.52
C LEU A 103 19.55 -9.45 -1.67
N ARG A 104 20.55 -10.32 -1.63
CA ARG A 104 20.81 -11.33 -2.68
C ARG A 104 20.52 -12.76 -2.25
N ALA A 105 20.11 -12.98 -1.01
CA ALA A 105 19.90 -14.31 -0.45
C ALA A 105 18.45 -14.54 -0.03
N TYR A 106 17.54 -14.51 -1.02
CA TYR A 106 16.14 -14.88 -0.79
C TYR A 106 16.06 -16.31 -0.24
N LYS A 107 15.13 -16.53 0.69
CA LYS A 107 14.98 -17.82 1.36
C LYS A 107 14.13 -18.79 0.54
N GLY A 108 13.17 -18.26 -0.21
CA GLY A 108 12.32 -18.97 -1.16
C GLY A 108 12.65 -18.62 -2.61
N TRP A 109 12.32 -19.57 -3.50
CA TRP A 109 12.77 -19.62 -4.89
C TRP A 109 11.65 -20.25 -5.71
N PHE A 110 11.43 -19.78 -6.93
CA PHE A 110 10.49 -20.39 -7.87
C PHE A 110 11.13 -20.46 -9.25
N HIS A 111 10.92 -21.58 -9.92
CA HIS A 111 11.34 -21.76 -11.30
C HIS A 111 10.39 -22.74 -12.00
N SER A 112 9.99 -22.40 -13.21
CA SER A 112 9.14 -23.20 -14.08
C SER A 112 9.70 -23.19 -15.51
N ASN A 113 9.06 -23.94 -16.41
CA ASN A 113 9.36 -23.90 -17.84
C ASN A 113 8.75 -22.67 -18.56
N ASP A 114 8.07 -21.78 -17.84
CA ASP A 114 7.55 -20.51 -18.35
C ASP A 114 8.38 -19.34 -17.81
N GLU A 115 9.17 -18.73 -18.69
CA GLU A 115 10.05 -17.61 -18.34
C GLU A 115 9.29 -16.36 -17.89
N LEU A 116 8.08 -16.12 -18.39
CA LEU A 116 7.28 -14.98 -17.96
C LEU A 116 6.81 -15.18 -16.52
N LEU A 117 6.37 -16.38 -16.16
CA LEU A 117 6.01 -16.69 -14.78
C LEU A 117 7.22 -16.57 -13.83
N ASN A 118 8.40 -17.01 -14.27
CA ASN A 118 9.64 -16.83 -13.51
C ASN A 118 9.89 -15.33 -13.25
N GLN A 119 9.79 -14.49 -14.29
CA GLN A 119 9.98 -13.04 -14.17
C GLN A 119 8.95 -12.38 -13.25
N ILE A 120 7.66 -12.75 -13.35
CA ILE A 120 6.59 -12.22 -12.50
C ILE A 120 6.88 -12.55 -11.03
N TRP A 121 7.31 -13.78 -10.73
CA TRP A 121 7.61 -14.19 -9.37
C TRP A 121 8.74 -13.36 -8.76
N TYR A 122 9.86 -13.21 -9.47
CA TYR A 122 11.00 -12.43 -8.97
C TYR A 122 10.70 -10.92 -8.93
N ALA A 123 9.87 -10.40 -9.84
CA ALA A 123 9.40 -9.02 -9.78
C ALA A 123 8.53 -8.78 -8.54
N GLY A 124 7.63 -9.71 -8.19
CA GLY A 124 6.83 -9.63 -6.96
C GLY A 124 7.69 -9.66 -5.70
N ALA A 125 8.64 -10.60 -5.62
CA ALA A 125 9.58 -10.68 -4.51
C ALA A 125 10.44 -9.41 -4.36
N TYR A 126 10.95 -8.87 -5.47
CA TYR A 126 11.71 -7.62 -5.46
C TYR A 126 10.85 -6.41 -5.07
N THR A 127 9.57 -6.38 -5.47
CA THR A 127 8.62 -5.33 -5.07
C THR A 127 8.43 -5.33 -3.55
N ASN A 128 8.20 -6.48 -2.93
CA ASN A 128 8.09 -6.59 -1.47
C ASN A 128 9.39 -6.19 -0.76
N GLN A 129 10.54 -6.51 -1.34
CA GLN A 129 11.83 -6.06 -0.81
C GLN A 129 11.96 -4.52 -0.86
N LEU A 130 11.55 -3.89 -1.97
CA LEU A 130 11.56 -2.44 -2.11
C LEU A 130 10.57 -1.74 -1.15
N CYS A 131 9.42 -2.36 -0.90
CA CYS A 131 8.39 -1.87 0.03
C CYS A 131 8.69 -2.21 1.50
N THR A 132 9.87 -2.74 1.81
CA THR A 132 10.34 -2.93 3.19
C THR A 132 11.37 -1.84 3.52
N ILE A 133 11.18 -1.10 4.60
CA ILE A 133 11.99 0.11 4.89
C ILE A 133 12.42 0.19 6.36
N ASP A 134 13.43 1.03 6.62
CA ASP A 134 13.68 1.56 7.97
C ASP A 134 12.46 2.41 8.39
N PRO A 135 11.82 2.09 9.53
CA PRO A 135 10.57 2.71 9.91
C PRO A 135 10.70 4.19 10.28
N THR A 136 11.91 4.75 10.41
CA THR A 136 12.15 6.19 10.63
C THR A 136 12.15 7.03 9.35
N HIS A 137 12.09 6.37 8.18
CA HIS A 137 12.04 7.02 6.87
C HIS A 137 10.71 6.75 6.15
N GLY A 138 9.62 6.67 6.92
CA GLY A 138 8.27 6.51 6.39
C GLY A 138 7.61 7.84 6.05
N PHE A 139 6.43 7.74 5.44
CA PHE A 139 5.54 8.81 5.00
C PHE A 139 6.20 9.89 4.15
N THR A 140 5.98 9.82 2.84
CA THR A 140 6.54 10.77 1.87
C THR A 140 5.45 11.58 1.21
N THR A 141 4.85 12.49 1.98
CA THR A 141 3.94 13.50 1.43
C THR A 141 4.19 14.83 2.14
N SER A 142 4.11 15.93 1.38
CA SER A 142 3.92 17.26 1.98
C SER A 142 3.03 18.08 1.06
N ASP A 143 1.96 18.64 1.64
CA ASP A 143 1.11 19.63 0.97
C ASP A 143 1.78 21.02 0.91
N ALA A 144 3.03 21.12 1.37
CA ALA A 144 3.78 22.36 1.35
C ALA A 144 4.33 22.63 -0.06
N ILE A 145 3.68 23.56 -0.76
CA ILE A 145 4.13 24.04 -2.07
C ILE A 145 5.30 25.02 -1.85
N SER A 146 6.41 24.78 -2.53
CA SER A 146 7.52 25.73 -2.61
C SER A 146 7.12 27.00 -3.36
N ASN A 147 7.89 28.08 -3.17
CA ASN A 147 7.70 29.33 -3.93
C ASN A 147 7.79 29.15 -5.46
N SER A 148 8.25 27.98 -5.94
CA SER A 148 8.35 27.61 -7.35
C SER A 148 7.15 26.81 -7.88
N GLY A 149 6.13 26.53 -7.06
CA GLY A 149 4.99 25.68 -7.44
C GLY A 149 5.26 24.18 -7.39
N LEU A 150 6.45 23.77 -6.91
CA LEU A 150 6.83 22.38 -6.70
C LEU A 150 6.58 21.95 -5.26
N ASN A 151 6.17 20.71 -5.04
CA ASN A 151 5.95 20.15 -3.71
C ASN A 151 7.29 19.92 -3.01
N TYR A 152 7.40 20.35 -1.76
CA TYR A 152 8.46 19.81 -0.91
C TYR A 152 8.13 18.35 -0.55
N TRP A 153 9.17 17.57 -0.31
CA TRP A 153 9.02 16.18 0.10
C TRP A 153 10.13 15.80 1.07
N TYR A 154 9.79 14.93 1.99
CA TYR A 154 10.68 14.35 2.99
C TYR A 154 10.08 13.01 3.44
N SER A 155 10.96 12.08 3.79
CA SER A 155 10.64 10.73 4.26
C SER A 155 11.26 10.59 5.65
N ASN A 156 10.59 11.14 6.66
CA ASN A 156 11.14 11.29 8.01
C ASN A 156 10.13 11.03 9.14
N ALA A 157 8.98 10.43 8.82
CA ALA A 157 8.05 9.99 9.85
C ALA A 157 8.47 8.61 10.39
N THR A 158 8.34 8.44 11.70
CA THR A 158 8.43 7.12 12.33
C THR A 158 7.06 6.43 12.26
N ILE A 159 6.95 5.39 11.43
CA ILE A 159 5.68 4.71 11.13
C ILE A 159 5.47 3.41 11.90
N ALA A 160 6.54 2.81 12.43
CA ALA A 160 6.51 1.61 13.24
C ALA A 160 7.68 1.61 14.23
N ASN A 161 7.62 0.72 15.22
CA ASN A 161 8.77 0.43 16.08
C ASN A 161 9.71 -0.58 15.38
N GLY A 162 10.88 -0.82 15.97
CA GLY A 162 11.84 -1.81 15.47
C GLY A 162 12.80 -1.22 14.43
N THR A 163 13.46 -2.09 13.66
CA THR A 163 14.50 -1.69 12.69
C THR A 163 14.06 -1.84 11.24
N SER A 164 12.88 -2.43 10.98
CA SER A 164 12.33 -2.65 9.64
C SER A 164 10.83 -2.83 9.69
N THR A 165 10.10 -2.36 8.67
CA THR A 165 8.65 -2.57 8.52
C THR A 165 8.25 -2.59 7.05
N VAL A 166 7.10 -3.20 6.76
CA VAL A 166 6.50 -3.22 5.42
C VAL A 166 5.69 -1.94 5.17
N THR A 167 5.61 -1.52 3.91
CA THR A 167 4.82 -0.38 3.46
C THR A 167 4.05 -0.70 2.19
N ASP A 168 3.08 0.15 1.84
CA ASP A 168 2.34 0.11 0.58
C ASP A 168 3.25 0.26 -0.66
N GLY A 169 4.16 1.23 -0.60
CA GLY A 169 4.96 1.61 -1.76
C GLY A 169 6.33 2.15 -1.39
N ALA A 170 7.32 1.84 -2.23
CA ALA A 170 8.71 2.24 -2.00
C ALA A 170 8.92 3.75 -2.15
N LYS A 171 8.20 4.43 -3.07
CA LYS A 171 8.29 5.89 -3.27
C LYS A 171 7.29 6.65 -2.41
N ARG A 172 6.02 6.23 -2.47
CA ARG A 172 4.85 6.83 -1.82
C ARG A 172 3.81 5.72 -1.59
N ASP A 173 3.03 5.75 -0.52
CA ASP A 173 3.05 6.70 0.60
C ASP A 173 4.15 6.38 1.62
N ARG A 174 4.73 5.16 1.55
CA ARG A 174 5.70 4.63 2.52
C ARG A 174 5.10 4.55 3.92
N ALA A 175 3.90 3.98 4.01
CA ALA A 175 3.18 3.79 5.26
C ALA A 175 2.66 2.35 5.39
N VAL A 176 2.32 1.96 6.62
CA VAL A 176 1.74 0.64 6.89
C VAL A 176 0.26 0.69 6.54
N TRP A 177 -0.14 0.01 5.47
CA TRP A 177 -1.53 -0.13 5.07
C TRP A 177 -1.99 -1.60 5.25
N PRO A 178 -3.05 -1.86 6.04
CA PRO A 178 -3.56 -3.21 6.27
C PRO A 178 -3.90 -4.00 5.00
N GLY A 179 -4.56 -3.35 4.03
CA GLY A 179 -4.94 -3.95 2.75
C GLY A 179 -3.72 -4.49 2.03
N ASP A 180 -2.75 -3.63 1.76
CA ASP A 180 -1.46 -3.92 1.10
C ASP A 180 -0.64 -4.97 1.85
N MET A 181 -0.53 -4.81 3.17
CA MET A 181 0.19 -5.76 4.02
C MET A 181 -0.43 -7.15 3.91
N SER A 182 -1.75 -7.29 4.05
CA SER A 182 -2.41 -8.61 4.02
C SER A 182 -2.23 -9.36 2.70
N ILE A 183 -2.10 -8.64 1.58
CA ILE A 183 -1.82 -9.20 0.26
C ILE A 183 -0.34 -9.59 0.13
N SER A 184 0.58 -8.80 0.69
CA SER A 184 2.02 -9.06 0.58
C SER A 184 2.52 -10.20 1.47
N VAL A 185 1.89 -10.51 2.62
CA VAL A 185 2.42 -11.48 3.60
C VAL A 185 2.75 -12.84 2.98
N GLU A 186 1.87 -13.40 2.17
CA GLU A 186 2.10 -14.73 1.57
C GLU A 186 3.28 -14.72 0.61
N SER A 187 3.38 -13.68 -0.24
CA SER A 187 4.50 -13.49 -1.15
C SER A 187 5.81 -13.27 -0.40
N VAL A 188 5.82 -12.48 0.68
CA VAL A 188 6.96 -12.28 1.57
C VAL A 188 7.37 -13.62 2.21
N ALA A 189 6.42 -14.38 2.75
CA ALA A 189 6.69 -15.64 3.44
C ALA A 189 7.39 -16.66 2.54
N VAL A 190 6.99 -16.75 1.27
CA VAL A 190 7.56 -17.71 0.29
C VAL A 190 8.75 -17.16 -0.49
N SER A 191 9.19 -15.91 -0.26
CA SER A 191 10.33 -15.30 -0.96
C SER A 191 11.44 -14.86 0.00
N THR A 192 11.33 -13.68 0.60
CA THR A 192 12.34 -13.12 1.51
C THR A 192 12.27 -13.74 2.91
N SER A 193 11.12 -14.30 3.29
CA SER A 193 10.81 -14.81 4.63
C SER A 193 10.92 -13.74 5.73
N ASP A 194 10.84 -12.45 5.37
CA ASP A 194 10.91 -11.33 6.33
C ASP A 194 9.60 -11.10 7.08
N LEU A 195 9.23 -12.09 7.90
CA LEU A 195 8.07 -12.03 8.78
C LEU A 195 8.25 -10.99 9.91
N TYR A 196 9.49 -10.57 10.18
CA TYR A 196 9.78 -9.53 11.17
C TYR A 196 9.18 -8.19 10.74
N SER A 197 9.39 -7.78 9.48
CA SER A 197 8.85 -6.51 8.97
C SER A 197 7.31 -6.50 8.94
N ILE A 198 6.68 -7.65 8.62
CA ILE A 198 5.21 -7.83 8.70
C ILE A 198 4.73 -7.69 10.14
N LYS A 199 5.40 -8.35 11.10
CA LYS A 199 5.09 -8.24 12.52
C LYS A 199 5.16 -6.78 12.98
N MET A 200 6.22 -6.04 12.63
CA MET A 200 6.34 -4.64 13.05
C MET A 200 5.22 -3.76 12.48
N GLY A 201 4.77 -4.02 11.25
CA GLY A 201 3.60 -3.35 10.67
C GLY A 201 2.31 -3.63 11.46
N LEU A 202 2.03 -4.90 11.75
CA LEU A 202 0.86 -5.30 12.56
C LEU A 202 0.87 -4.69 13.96
N GLU A 203 2.03 -4.69 14.63
CA GLU A 203 2.15 -4.08 15.96
C GLU A 203 1.93 -2.57 15.91
N ALA A 204 2.38 -1.89 14.85
CA ALA A 204 2.11 -0.46 14.64
C ALA A 204 0.60 -0.17 14.49
N LEU A 205 -0.15 -1.05 13.82
CA LEU A 205 -1.60 -0.94 13.70
C LEU A 205 -2.31 -1.24 15.04
N PHE A 206 -1.86 -2.23 15.79
CA PHE A 206 -2.45 -2.57 17.10
C PHE A 206 -2.27 -1.48 18.15
N VAL A 207 -1.19 -0.69 18.09
CA VAL A 207 -1.00 0.48 18.95
C VAL A 207 -2.10 1.54 18.73
N LEU A 208 -2.72 1.55 17.55
CA LEU A 208 -3.79 2.48 17.19
C LEU A 208 -5.19 1.94 17.48
N GLN A 209 -5.32 0.70 17.95
CA GLN A 209 -6.63 0.10 18.22
C GLN A 209 -7.37 0.87 19.31
N SER A 210 -8.63 1.23 19.06
CA SER A 210 -9.48 1.87 20.05
C SER A 210 -9.82 0.92 21.21
N SER A 211 -10.33 1.49 22.31
CA SER A 211 -10.78 0.71 23.47
C SER A 211 -11.92 -0.26 23.15
N ASP A 212 -12.75 0.05 22.15
CA ASP A 212 -13.89 -0.75 21.73
C ASP A 212 -13.58 -1.74 20.59
N GLY A 213 -12.30 -1.84 20.20
CA GLY A 213 -11.76 -2.84 19.28
C GLY A 213 -11.49 -2.36 17.86
N GLN A 214 -11.89 -1.14 17.51
CA GLN A 214 -11.70 -0.55 16.17
C GLN A 214 -10.22 -0.45 15.80
N LEU A 215 -9.84 -1.08 14.70
CA LEU A 215 -8.54 -0.91 14.03
C LEU A 215 -8.61 0.20 12.98
N PRO A 216 -7.50 0.91 12.71
CA PRO A 216 -7.48 2.07 11.82
C PRO A 216 -7.55 1.66 10.34
N TRP A 217 -7.92 2.61 9.47
CA TRP A 217 -7.81 2.43 8.01
C TRP A 217 -6.35 2.30 7.56
N GLY A 218 -5.46 3.16 8.06
CA GLY A 218 -4.02 3.13 7.78
C GLY A 218 -3.18 3.39 9.03
N GLY A 219 -1.90 3.02 8.97
CA GLY A 219 -0.94 3.30 10.03
C GLY A 219 -0.58 4.79 10.13
N LYS A 220 0.18 5.14 11.17
CA LYS A 220 0.69 6.52 11.31
C LYS A 220 1.51 6.92 10.07
N PRO A 221 1.48 8.20 9.66
CA PRO A 221 0.77 9.33 10.28
C PRO A 221 -0.62 9.63 9.70
N PHE A 222 -1.23 8.70 8.95
CA PHE A 222 -2.58 8.92 8.42
C PHE A 222 -3.62 9.16 9.53
N ASN A 223 -4.68 9.90 9.18
CA ASN A 223 -5.77 10.23 10.09
C ASN A 223 -6.55 8.98 10.55
N TYR A 224 -7.27 9.12 11.67
CA TYR A 224 -8.13 8.09 12.27
C TYR A 224 -9.44 7.84 11.51
N ASP A 225 -9.39 7.88 10.19
CA ASP A 225 -10.50 7.48 9.34
C ASP A 225 -10.70 5.95 9.43
N ILE A 226 -11.93 5.50 9.12
CA ILE A 226 -12.36 4.12 9.34
C ILE A 226 -12.74 3.47 8.02
N SER A 227 -12.13 2.32 7.78
CA SER A 227 -12.50 1.40 6.73
C SER A 227 -12.82 0.05 7.35
N TYR A 228 -14.05 -0.41 7.16
CA TYR A 228 -14.49 -1.71 7.65
C TYR A 228 -13.69 -2.86 7.01
N THR A 229 -13.38 -2.77 5.72
CA THR A 229 -12.57 -3.78 5.02
C THR A 229 -11.11 -3.78 5.48
N TYR A 230 -10.47 -2.62 5.63
CA TYR A 230 -9.08 -2.56 6.12
C TYR A 230 -8.94 -2.97 7.59
N HIS A 231 -9.97 -2.73 8.40
CA HIS A 231 -10.07 -3.31 9.73
C HIS A 231 -9.95 -4.84 9.65
N LEU A 232 -10.73 -5.48 8.77
CA LEU A 232 -10.68 -6.93 8.57
C LEU A 232 -9.36 -7.40 7.96
N HIS A 233 -8.74 -6.64 7.05
CA HIS A 233 -7.41 -6.95 6.51
C HIS A 233 -6.32 -6.99 7.58
N THR A 234 -6.42 -6.14 8.61
CA THR A 234 -5.51 -6.23 9.77
C THR A 234 -5.65 -7.59 10.46
N LEU A 235 -6.89 -8.07 10.65
CA LEU A 235 -7.16 -9.37 11.27
C LEU A 235 -6.68 -10.54 10.40
N ILE A 236 -6.81 -10.45 9.07
CA ILE A 236 -6.21 -11.40 8.13
C ILE A 236 -4.69 -11.45 8.30
N GLY A 237 -4.04 -10.28 8.40
CA GLY A 237 -2.60 -10.18 8.60
C GLY A 237 -2.12 -10.93 9.84
N VAL A 238 -2.87 -10.87 10.94
CA VAL A 238 -2.57 -11.64 12.18
C VAL A 238 -2.58 -13.14 11.92
N SER A 239 -3.61 -13.63 11.23
CA SER A 239 -3.71 -15.06 10.91
C SER A 239 -2.57 -15.52 10.01
N PHE A 240 -2.25 -14.74 8.97
CA PHE A 240 -1.16 -15.07 8.06
C PHE A 240 0.20 -15.03 8.75
N LEU A 241 0.47 -14.01 9.56
CA LEU A 241 1.71 -13.95 10.33
C LEU A 241 1.84 -15.17 11.24
N TYR A 242 0.78 -15.57 11.95
CA TYR A 242 0.82 -16.78 12.76
C TYR A 242 1.04 -18.04 11.91
N ARG A 243 0.31 -18.21 10.81
CA ARG A 243 0.41 -19.36 9.90
C ARG A 243 1.84 -19.59 9.42
N PHE A 244 2.56 -18.52 9.05
CA PHE A 244 3.92 -18.64 8.54
C PHE A 244 5.00 -18.63 9.64
N SER A 245 4.72 -18.05 10.82
CA SER A 245 5.72 -17.98 11.90
C SER A 245 5.61 -19.09 12.94
N GLY A 246 4.43 -19.69 13.10
CA GLY A 246 4.09 -20.61 14.19
C GLY A 246 4.18 -19.99 15.59
N ASN A 247 4.28 -18.66 15.72
CA ASN A 247 4.59 -18.01 17.00
C ASN A 247 3.36 -17.91 17.92
N LYS A 248 3.08 -19.00 18.64
CA LYS A 248 1.97 -19.09 19.61
C LYS A 248 2.07 -18.08 20.76
N VAL A 249 3.29 -17.71 21.17
CA VAL A 249 3.49 -16.73 22.25
C VAL A 249 3.04 -15.35 21.79
N TRP A 250 3.45 -14.93 20.60
CA TRP A 250 3.01 -13.68 20.01
C TRP A 250 1.49 -13.65 19.83
N LEU A 251 0.90 -14.69 19.25
CA LEU A 251 -0.55 -14.81 19.10
C LEU A 251 -1.28 -14.71 20.45
N SER A 252 -0.79 -15.41 21.49
CA SER A 252 -1.38 -15.35 22.84
C SER A 252 -1.34 -13.95 23.44
N ASN A 253 -0.23 -13.22 23.24
CA ASN A 253 -0.07 -11.87 23.77
C ASN A 253 -1.05 -10.87 23.12
N TYR A 254 -1.32 -11.02 21.83
CA TYR A 254 -2.23 -10.15 21.09
C TYR A 254 -3.68 -10.68 21.02
N TRP A 255 -3.98 -11.83 21.62
CA TRP A 255 -5.30 -12.46 21.54
C TRP A 255 -6.43 -11.52 21.97
N SER A 256 -6.24 -10.78 23.07
CA SER A 256 -7.27 -9.86 23.56
C SER A 256 -7.55 -8.70 22.59
N GLN A 257 -6.54 -8.24 21.85
CA GLN A 257 -6.71 -7.19 20.83
C GLN A 257 -7.37 -7.77 19.58
N TYR A 258 -6.94 -8.95 19.16
CA TYR A 258 -7.51 -9.67 18.03
C TYR A 258 -8.99 -9.97 18.23
N SER A 259 -9.37 -10.55 19.37
CA SER A 259 -10.77 -10.89 19.68
C SER A 259 -11.66 -9.65 19.81
N LYS A 260 -11.14 -8.54 20.36
CA LYS A 260 -11.85 -7.25 20.36
C LYS A 260 -12.06 -6.68 18.97
N GLY A 261 -11.09 -6.84 18.07
CA GLY A 261 -11.23 -6.46 16.66
C GLY A 261 -12.39 -7.21 16.00
N ILE A 262 -12.41 -8.53 16.15
CA ILE A 262 -13.54 -9.34 15.65
C ILE A 262 -14.86 -8.88 16.29
N GLN A 263 -14.88 -8.67 17.62
CA GLN A 263 -16.09 -8.20 18.31
C GLN A 263 -16.57 -6.85 17.77
N TRP A 264 -15.67 -5.92 17.45
CA TRP A 264 -16.02 -4.65 16.83
C TRP A 264 -16.68 -4.86 15.46
N ALA A 265 -16.09 -5.71 14.60
CA ALA A 265 -16.66 -6.01 13.29
C ALA A 265 -18.05 -6.65 13.40
N LEU A 266 -18.23 -7.56 14.35
CA LEU A 266 -19.50 -8.26 14.59
C LEU A 266 -20.64 -7.36 15.08
N LYS A 267 -20.36 -6.18 15.66
CA LYS A 267 -21.41 -5.20 16.01
C LYS A 267 -22.20 -4.73 14.78
N SER A 268 -21.61 -4.84 13.59
CA SER A 268 -22.27 -4.46 12.34
C SER A 268 -23.20 -5.56 11.82
N VAL A 269 -23.12 -6.79 12.33
CA VAL A 269 -24.02 -7.88 11.91
C VAL A 269 -25.41 -7.62 12.49
N ASP A 270 -26.37 -7.34 11.62
CA ASP A 270 -27.74 -7.00 12.03
C ASP A 270 -28.69 -8.20 11.94
N SER A 271 -29.99 -7.95 12.12
CA SER A 271 -31.03 -8.99 12.09
C SER A 271 -31.14 -9.77 10.78
N THR A 272 -30.55 -9.27 9.68
CA THR A 272 -30.49 -9.99 8.41
C THR A 272 -29.47 -11.13 8.42
N GLY A 273 -28.52 -11.11 9.37
CA GLY A 273 -27.36 -11.99 9.41
C GLY A 273 -26.15 -11.49 8.60
N LEU A 274 -26.26 -10.32 7.96
CA LEU A 274 -25.16 -9.66 7.25
C LEU A 274 -24.60 -8.49 8.07
N ALA A 275 -23.32 -8.21 7.87
CA ALA A 275 -22.70 -6.97 8.32
C ALA A 275 -23.23 -5.79 7.50
N ASN A 276 -23.86 -4.84 8.17
CA ASN A 276 -24.36 -3.58 7.66
C ASN A 276 -23.32 -2.48 7.88
N VAL A 277 -22.49 -2.23 6.87
CA VAL A 277 -21.38 -1.28 6.96
C VAL A 277 -21.93 0.14 7.04
N ALA A 278 -21.67 0.80 8.16
CA ALA A 278 -22.06 2.20 8.36
C ALA A 278 -21.34 3.12 7.36
N SER A 279 -22.02 4.19 6.93
CA SER A 279 -21.47 5.12 5.92
C SER A 279 -20.15 5.76 6.34
N ASN A 280 -19.95 6.01 7.64
CA ASN A 280 -18.70 6.55 8.20
C ASN A 280 -17.58 5.51 8.35
N ASN A 281 -17.84 4.24 8.05
CA ASN A 281 -16.86 3.15 8.04
C ASN A 281 -16.64 2.57 6.63
N SER A 282 -17.17 3.24 5.60
CA SER A 282 -17.25 2.75 4.21
C SER A 282 -16.08 3.19 3.32
N LEU A 283 -14.97 3.64 3.91
CA LEU A 283 -13.78 3.96 3.14
C LEU A 283 -13.13 2.67 2.62
N ASP A 284 -12.68 2.73 1.37
CA ASP A 284 -11.89 1.69 0.72
C ASP A 284 -11.10 2.32 -0.44
N TRP A 285 -9.97 1.73 -0.80
CA TRP A 285 -9.03 2.33 -1.72
C TRP A 285 -9.52 2.21 -3.17
N LEU A 286 -9.70 3.37 -3.82
CA LEU A 286 -10.31 3.53 -5.15
C LEU A 286 -11.71 2.89 -5.31
N ARG A 287 -12.40 2.66 -4.19
CA ARG A 287 -13.66 1.92 -4.17
C ARG A 287 -14.73 2.66 -3.40
N GLY A 288 -15.74 3.17 -4.11
CA GLY A 288 -16.89 3.86 -3.52
C GLY A 288 -18.12 2.97 -3.44
N GLY A 289 -19.00 3.14 -2.45
CA GLY A 289 -20.24 2.34 -2.31
C GLY A 289 -20.12 1.15 -1.36
N MET A 290 -19.17 1.17 -0.42
CA MET A 290 -18.92 0.09 0.54
C MET A 290 -19.87 0.06 1.74
N GLY A 291 -20.92 0.89 1.75
CA GLY A 291 -21.93 0.91 2.81
C GLY A 291 -22.97 -0.19 2.68
N GLY A 292 -23.78 -0.38 3.73
CA GLY A 292 -24.87 -1.34 3.73
C GLY A 292 -24.39 -2.79 3.82
N HIS A 293 -25.23 -3.72 3.36
CA HIS A 293 -24.88 -5.14 3.24
C HIS A 293 -23.99 -5.39 2.01
N ASN A 294 -22.81 -4.79 2.02
CA ASN A 294 -21.83 -4.87 0.94
C ASN A 294 -21.25 -6.30 0.86
N ILE A 295 -21.22 -6.89 -0.34
CA ILE A 295 -20.79 -8.27 -0.56
C ILE A 295 -19.31 -8.49 -0.29
N GLU A 296 -18.42 -7.57 -0.65
CA GLU A 296 -16.99 -7.69 -0.36
C GLU A 296 -16.76 -7.67 1.16
N ALA A 297 -17.32 -6.69 1.86
CA ALA A 297 -17.18 -6.58 3.31
C ALA A 297 -17.67 -7.85 4.03
N ASN A 298 -18.80 -8.41 3.60
CA ASN A 298 -19.34 -9.65 4.17
C ASN A 298 -18.49 -10.88 3.81
N ALA A 299 -17.98 -10.98 2.58
CA ALA A 299 -17.11 -12.07 2.17
C ALA A 299 -15.76 -12.04 2.93
N ILE A 300 -15.18 -10.86 3.14
CA ILE A 300 -13.97 -10.70 3.96
C ILE A 300 -14.27 -11.05 5.43
N LEU A 301 -15.42 -10.62 5.98
CA LEU A 301 -15.79 -10.97 7.35
C LEU A 301 -15.94 -12.49 7.51
N TYR A 302 -16.60 -13.16 6.56
CA TYR A 302 -16.72 -14.61 6.55
C TYR A 302 -15.34 -15.30 6.55
N PHE A 303 -14.43 -14.82 5.71
CA PHE A 303 -13.05 -15.30 5.67
C PHE A 303 -12.34 -15.10 7.02
N VAL A 304 -12.42 -13.91 7.60
CA VAL A 304 -11.83 -13.59 8.92
C VAL A 304 -12.38 -14.50 10.01
N LEU A 305 -13.69 -14.77 10.03
CA LEU A 305 -14.26 -15.68 11.03
C LEU A 305 -13.77 -17.13 10.86
N GLY A 306 -13.52 -17.58 9.63
CA GLY A 306 -12.87 -18.86 9.35
C GLY A 306 -11.43 -18.92 9.86
N GLU A 307 -10.65 -17.88 9.55
CA GLU A 307 -9.28 -17.74 10.06
C GLU A 307 -9.25 -17.67 11.60
N ALA A 308 -10.18 -16.93 12.20
CA ALA A 308 -10.29 -16.78 13.64
C ALA A 308 -10.64 -18.09 14.35
N GLN A 309 -11.50 -18.94 13.76
CA GLN A 309 -11.77 -20.28 14.28
C GLN A 309 -10.49 -21.13 14.35
N ASN A 310 -9.65 -21.09 13.31
CA ASN A 310 -8.37 -21.80 13.32
C ASN A 310 -7.45 -21.30 14.44
N LEU A 311 -7.33 -19.98 14.62
CA LEU A 311 -6.53 -19.40 15.70
C LEU A 311 -7.10 -19.71 17.09
N ALA A 312 -8.42 -19.68 17.25
CA ALA A 312 -9.09 -20.03 18.50
C ALA A 312 -8.83 -21.49 18.89
N GLN A 313 -8.86 -22.41 17.91
CA GLN A 313 -8.53 -23.81 18.13
C GLN A 313 -7.07 -23.97 18.60
N GLU A 314 -6.13 -23.26 17.98
CA GLU A 314 -4.71 -23.28 18.34
C GLU A 314 -4.42 -22.77 19.76
N LEU A 315 -5.28 -21.88 20.28
CA LEU A 315 -5.22 -21.34 21.64
C LEU A 315 -6.22 -21.99 22.61
N HIS A 316 -6.91 -23.04 22.21
CA HIS A 316 -7.92 -23.75 23.02
C HIS A 316 -9.04 -22.82 23.54
N ARG A 317 -9.52 -21.91 22.69
CA ARG A 317 -10.61 -20.95 22.98
C ARG A 317 -11.93 -21.45 22.41
N SER A 318 -12.48 -22.52 22.99
CA SER A 318 -13.68 -23.19 22.47
C SER A 318 -14.92 -22.28 22.38
N SER A 319 -15.12 -21.38 23.34
CA SER A 319 -16.24 -20.42 23.31
C SER A 319 -16.16 -19.46 22.13
N ASP A 320 -14.95 -18.96 21.83
CA ASP A 320 -14.72 -18.04 20.72
C ASP A 320 -14.92 -18.77 19.37
N TYR A 321 -14.38 -20.00 19.29
CA TYR A 321 -14.59 -20.88 18.14
C TYR A 321 -16.07 -21.12 17.84
N GLU A 322 -16.85 -21.57 18.82
CA GLU A 322 -18.27 -21.90 18.64
C GLU A 322 -19.10 -20.67 18.26
N HIS A 323 -18.82 -19.53 18.89
CA HIS A 323 -19.51 -18.28 18.58
C HIS A 323 -19.24 -17.82 17.13
N TRP A 324 -17.96 -17.78 16.73
CA TRP A 324 -17.60 -17.34 15.38
C TRP A 324 -18.03 -18.31 14.30
N ALA A 325 -18.03 -19.62 14.58
CA ALA A 325 -18.58 -20.64 13.68
C ALA A 325 -20.09 -20.43 13.43
N SER A 326 -20.84 -20.16 14.50
CA SER A 326 -22.28 -19.89 14.42
C SER A 326 -22.58 -18.64 13.58
N VAL A 327 -21.85 -17.54 13.83
CA VAL A 327 -22.02 -16.30 13.06
C VAL A 327 -21.62 -16.48 11.59
N ALA A 328 -20.51 -17.16 11.31
CA ALA A 328 -20.07 -17.43 9.94
C ALA A 328 -21.11 -18.23 9.14
N SER A 329 -21.74 -19.23 9.77
CA SER A 329 -22.82 -20.02 9.15
C SER A 329 -24.05 -19.14 8.80
N GLY A 330 -24.44 -18.26 9.72
CA GLY A 330 -25.51 -17.29 9.50
C GLY A 330 -25.21 -16.34 8.35
N LEU A 331 -24.00 -15.76 8.33
CA LEU A 331 -23.54 -14.83 7.29
C LEU A 331 -23.53 -15.50 5.91
N LYS A 332 -22.96 -16.70 5.79
CA LYS A 332 -22.97 -17.47 4.54
C LYS A 332 -24.38 -17.73 4.02
N SER A 333 -25.29 -18.12 4.92
CA SER A 333 -26.70 -18.34 4.57
C SER A 333 -27.37 -17.05 4.10
N ALA A 334 -27.14 -15.94 4.81
CA ALA A 334 -27.73 -14.64 4.48
C ALA A 334 -27.20 -14.07 3.16
N ALA A 335 -25.90 -14.16 2.89
CA ALA A 335 -25.30 -13.64 1.67
C ALA A 335 -25.84 -14.36 0.43
N ASN A 336 -25.94 -15.69 0.48
CA ASN A 336 -26.51 -16.47 -0.60
C ASN A 336 -28.01 -16.27 -0.78
N LYS A 337 -28.74 -15.97 0.29
CA LYS A 337 -30.18 -15.68 0.21
C LYS A 337 -30.47 -14.28 -0.33
N LEU A 338 -29.69 -13.29 0.09
CA LEU A 338 -30.02 -11.87 -0.10
C LEU A 338 -29.26 -11.20 -1.24
N LEU A 339 -28.06 -11.69 -1.58
CA LEU A 339 -27.16 -11.02 -2.53
C LEU A 339 -26.88 -11.85 -3.78
N TRP A 340 -27.06 -13.17 -3.76
CA TRP A 340 -26.86 -14.02 -4.94
C TRP A 340 -27.91 -13.73 -6.01
N ASP A 341 -27.47 -13.58 -7.26
CA ASP A 341 -28.33 -13.40 -8.43
C ASP A 341 -28.14 -14.59 -9.39
N ASP A 342 -29.10 -15.50 -9.37
CA ASP A 342 -29.08 -16.72 -10.19
C ASP A 342 -29.01 -16.44 -11.69
N GLN A 343 -29.60 -15.32 -12.16
CA GLN A 343 -29.59 -14.98 -13.58
C GLN A 343 -28.22 -14.48 -14.03
N ALA A 344 -27.54 -13.72 -13.17
CA ALA A 344 -26.21 -13.21 -13.45
C ALA A 344 -25.09 -14.22 -13.15
N GLY A 345 -25.36 -15.23 -12.31
CA GLY A 345 -24.34 -16.13 -11.78
C GLY A 345 -23.31 -15.41 -10.91
N LEU A 346 -23.72 -14.32 -10.25
CA LEU A 346 -22.88 -13.43 -9.48
C LEU A 346 -23.65 -12.91 -8.26
N TYR A 347 -22.93 -12.52 -7.21
CA TYR A 347 -23.47 -11.71 -6.14
C TYR A 347 -23.60 -10.24 -6.58
N ARG A 348 -24.67 -9.60 -6.13
CA ARG A 348 -24.87 -8.15 -6.19
C ARG A 348 -24.01 -7.46 -5.14
N ASP A 349 -23.66 -6.21 -5.40
CA ASP A 349 -22.83 -5.39 -4.54
C ASP A 349 -23.47 -5.20 -3.16
N ASN A 350 -24.77 -4.92 -3.15
CA ASN A 350 -25.62 -4.93 -1.97
C ASN A 350 -27.09 -5.05 -2.41
N GLN A 351 -28.03 -5.03 -1.46
CA GLN A 351 -29.46 -5.19 -1.74
C GLN A 351 -30.12 -4.02 -2.49
N THR A 352 -29.44 -2.87 -2.59
CA THR A 352 -29.99 -1.63 -3.16
C THR A 352 -29.49 -1.33 -4.57
N THR A 353 -28.56 -2.15 -5.10
CA THR A 353 -27.98 -1.94 -6.43
C THR A 353 -28.19 -3.16 -7.34
N ALA A 354 -28.04 -2.94 -8.64
CA ALA A 354 -27.95 -4.01 -9.65
C ALA A 354 -26.50 -4.28 -10.08
N LEU A 355 -25.53 -3.70 -9.37
CA LEU A 355 -24.10 -3.86 -9.65
C LEU A 355 -23.65 -5.26 -9.21
N HIS A 356 -22.90 -5.97 -10.06
CA HIS A 356 -22.20 -7.21 -9.70
C HIS A 356 -20.70 -6.92 -9.66
N PRO A 357 -20.13 -6.60 -8.49
CA PRO A 357 -18.79 -6.05 -8.43
C PRO A 357 -17.75 -7.16 -8.63
N GLN A 358 -16.57 -6.81 -9.13
CA GLN A 358 -15.49 -7.78 -9.33
C GLN A 358 -14.85 -8.18 -8.00
N ASP A 359 -14.58 -7.22 -7.12
CA ASP A 359 -13.97 -7.41 -5.80
C ASP A 359 -14.72 -8.45 -4.94
N GLY A 360 -16.00 -8.24 -4.67
CA GLY A 360 -16.77 -9.05 -3.75
C GLY A 360 -17.14 -10.41 -4.32
N ASN A 361 -17.24 -10.56 -5.64
CA ASN A 361 -17.39 -11.86 -6.26
C ASN A 361 -16.08 -12.67 -6.21
N ALA A 362 -14.93 -12.03 -6.41
CA ALA A 362 -13.63 -12.68 -6.22
C ALA A 362 -13.42 -13.09 -4.75
N TRP A 363 -13.77 -12.20 -3.82
CA TRP A 363 -13.73 -12.50 -2.38
C TRP A 363 -14.72 -13.59 -1.98
N ALA A 364 -15.92 -13.66 -2.54
CA ALA A 364 -16.87 -14.72 -2.25
C ALA A 364 -16.31 -16.11 -2.61
N VAL A 365 -15.58 -16.22 -3.73
CA VAL A 365 -14.87 -17.45 -4.10
C VAL A 365 -13.69 -17.71 -3.16
N LYS A 366 -12.81 -16.72 -2.95
CA LYS A 366 -11.63 -16.85 -2.07
C LYS A 366 -12.01 -17.25 -0.65
N ALA A 367 -13.09 -16.68 -0.13
CA ALA A 367 -13.60 -16.93 1.21
C ALA A 367 -14.36 -18.25 1.32
N ASN A 368 -14.67 -18.91 0.20
CA ASN A 368 -15.60 -20.04 0.12
C ASN A 368 -16.99 -19.70 0.68
N LEU A 369 -17.47 -18.48 0.38
CA LEU A 369 -18.81 -18.00 0.76
C LEU A 369 -19.92 -18.68 -0.07
N THR A 370 -19.60 -19.16 -1.26
CA THR A 370 -20.51 -19.91 -2.13
C THR A 370 -21.02 -21.20 -1.49
N LEU A 371 -22.23 -21.62 -1.85
CA LEU A 371 -22.83 -22.89 -1.43
C LEU A 371 -22.33 -24.09 -2.25
N THR A 372 -21.98 -23.88 -3.52
CA THR A 372 -21.64 -24.98 -4.44
C THR A 372 -20.47 -24.65 -5.36
N ASP A 373 -19.82 -25.69 -5.87
CA ASP A 373 -18.78 -25.54 -6.90
C ASP A 373 -19.34 -24.97 -8.21
N ASP A 374 -20.64 -25.14 -8.49
CA ASP A 374 -21.28 -24.53 -9.64
C ASP A 374 -21.35 -23.01 -9.52
N GLN A 375 -21.62 -22.47 -8.32
CA GLN A 375 -21.55 -21.03 -8.09
C GLN A 375 -20.11 -20.52 -8.27
N ASN A 376 -19.10 -21.23 -7.75
CA ASN A 376 -17.69 -20.90 -7.97
C ASN A 376 -17.35 -20.85 -9.48
N ARG A 377 -17.78 -21.86 -10.24
CA ARG A 377 -17.58 -21.90 -11.70
C ARG A 377 -18.31 -20.76 -12.41
N ALA A 378 -19.56 -20.47 -12.03
CA ALA A 378 -20.34 -19.39 -12.62
C ALA A 378 -19.67 -18.03 -12.41
N ILE A 379 -19.22 -17.74 -11.18
CA ILE A 379 -18.49 -16.52 -10.86
C ILE A 379 -17.21 -16.44 -11.70
N SER A 380 -16.37 -17.48 -11.69
CA SER A 380 -15.11 -17.47 -12.45
C SER A 380 -15.33 -17.27 -13.95
N GLN A 381 -16.35 -17.89 -14.54
CA GLN A 381 -16.72 -17.69 -15.94
C GLN A 381 -17.18 -16.27 -16.21
N ALA A 382 -18.07 -15.72 -15.37
CA ALA A 382 -18.61 -14.38 -15.53
C ALA A 382 -17.55 -13.29 -15.35
N LEU A 383 -16.62 -13.45 -14.39
CA LEU A 383 -15.50 -12.52 -14.20
C LEU A 383 -14.48 -12.63 -15.33
N LYS A 384 -14.16 -13.85 -15.78
CA LYS A 384 -13.27 -14.06 -16.95
C LYS A 384 -13.83 -13.44 -18.22
N ALA A 385 -15.15 -13.47 -18.42
CA ALA A 385 -15.81 -12.85 -19.57
C ALA A 385 -15.62 -11.32 -19.64
N ARG A 386 -15.21 -10.67 -18.55
CA ARG A 386 -14.91 -9.23 -18.51
C ARG A 386 -13.51 -8.89 -19.05
N TRP A 387 -12.62 -9.87 -19.22
CA TRP A 387 -11.24 -9.61 -19.61
C TRP A 387 -11.14 -8.98 -21.01
N GLY A 388 -10.59 -7.76 -21.06
CA GLY A 388 -10.20 -7.09 -22.28
C GLY A 388 -8.68 -7.13 -22.50
N ARG A 389 -8.22 -6.35 -23.49
CA ARG A 389 -6.79 -6.23 -23.83
C ARG A 389 -5.89 -5.84 -22.66
N TYR A 390 -6.44 -5.08 -21.70
CA TYR A 390 -5.69 -4.45 -20.62
C TYR A 390 -6.07 -4.96 -19.22
N GLY A 391 -6.90 -6.00 -19.13
CA GLY A 391 -7.45 -6.49 -17.87
C GLY A 391 -8.97 -6.44 -17.84
N ALA A 392 -9.56 -6.78 -16.69
CA ALA A 392 -11.00 -6.74 -16.48
C ALA A 392 -11.40 -5.35 -15.94
N PRO A 393 -12.49 -4.75 -16.44
CA PRO A 393 -13.08 -3.59 -15.77
C PRO A 393 -13.64 -4.00 -14.41
N ALA A 394 -13.35 -3.19 -13.39
CA ALA A 394 -14.01 -3.25 -12.09
C ALA A 394 -15.20 -2.26 -12.12
N PRO A 395 -16.43 -2.71 -12.39
CA PRO A 395 -17.59 -1.80 -12.55
C PRO A 395 -17.87 -0.94 -11.30
N GLU A 396 -17.42 -1.40 -10.14
CA GLU A 396 -17.47 -0.70 -8.86
C GLU A 396 -16.46 0.45 -8.70
N ALA A 397 -15.43 0.49 -9.53
CA ALA A 397 -14.34 1.47 -9.49
C ALA A 397 -14.33 2.38 -10.74
N GLY A 398 -15.48 2.51 -11.40
CA GLY A 398 -15.67 3.36 -12.58
C GLY A 398 -14.86 2.89 -13.79
N ALA A 399 -14.08 3.79 -14.39
CA ALA A 399 -13.25 3.49 -15.56
C ALA A 399 -11.93 2.76 -15.23
N THR A 400 -11.70 2.44 -13.95
CA THR A 400 -10.48 1.77 -13.50
C THR A 400 -10.44 0.33 -14.01
N LEU A 401 -9.31 -0.06 -14.60
CA LEU A 401 -9.05 -1.45 -14.97
C LEU A 401 -8.40 -2.17 -13.79
N SER A 402 -8.98 -3.28 -13.37
CA SER A 402 -8.36 -4.14 -12.36
C SER A 402 -7.54 -5.22 -13.05
N ILE A 403 -6.31 -5.42 -12.57
CA ILE A 403 -5.47 -6.56 -12.97
C ILE A 403 -5.59 -7.59 -11.85
N HIS A 404 -6.70 -8.35 -11.86
CA HIS A 404 -6.83 -9.54 -11.01
C HIS A 404 -6.57 -10.78 -11.87
N GLN A 405 -5.41 -11.41 -11.69
CA GLN A 405 -5.17 -12.75 -12.19
C GLN A 405 -5.59 -13.75 -11.13
N TRP A 406 -6.69 -14.46 -11.36
CA TRP A 406 -6.99 -15.73 -10.69
C TRP A 406 -7.15 -16.81 -11.76
N PHE A 407 -6.61 -17.99 -11.46
CA PHE A 407 -6.49 -19.15 -12.36
C PHE A 407 -7.78 -19.96 -12.46
#